data_AF-A0A5K7XFG3-F1
#
_entry.id   AF-A0A5K7XFG3-F1
#
_cell.length_a   1.000
_cell.length_b   1.000
_cell.length_c   1.000
_cell.angle_alpha   90.00
_cell.angle_beta   90.00
_cell.angle_gamma   90.00
#
_symmetry.space_group_name_H-M   'P 1'
#
loop_
_entity.id
_entity.type
_entity.pdbx_description
1 polymer ?
#
loop_
_entity_poly.entity_id
_entity_poly.type
_entity_poly.pdbx_seq_one_letter_code
_entity_poly.pdbx_strand_id
1 'polypeptide(L)'
;MDTTDYPSLGRLAVLNAQLARQNLFVSSIVDEQLDGVERLFRAAAVSDWQSVLTISEHLIARLQDPADAGVVRSAEQLCDQLRRDPDPSGAKVSVRLAELLSACRSRQSSFPA
;
A
#
# COMPACT_ATOMS: atom_id res chain seq x y z
N MET A 1 44.92 -12.60 -27.82
CA MET A 1 43.51 -12.17 -27.81
C MET A 1 42.78 -13.29 -27.10
N ASP A 2 42.69 -13.19 -25.77
CA ASP A 2 42.22 -14.27 -24.91
C ASP A 2 40.69 -14.27 -24.86
N THR A 3 40.08 -15.29 -25.46
CA THR A 3 38.63 -15.48 -25.55
C THR A 3 38.07 -16.32 -24.39
N THR A 4 38.69 -16.27 -23.20
CA THR A 4 38.36 -17.17 -22.07
C THR A 4 37.62 -16.54 -20.90
N ASP A 5 37.19 -15.27 -20.99
CA ASP A 5 36.43 -14.62 -19.91
C ASP A 5 34.91 -14.76 -20.06
N TYR A 6 34.43 -15.91 -20.54
CA TYR A 6 33.01 -16.23 -20.45
C TYR A 6 32.71 -16.77 -19.04
N PRO A 7 31.83 -16.13 -18.24
CA PRO A 7 31.52 -16.60 -16.91
C PRO A 7 30.96 -18.03 -16.98
N SER A 8 31.49 -18.94 -16.16
CA SER A 8 30.99 -20.31 -16.09
C SER A 8 29.50 -20.32 -15.73
N LEU A 9 28.76 -21.33 -16.22
CA LEU A 9 27.32 -21.46 -15.95
C LEU A 9 26.98 -21.37 -14.46
N GLY A 10 27.85 -21.89 -13.58
CA GLY A 10 27.71 -21.75 -12.13
C GLY A 10 27.83 -20.31 -11.64
N ARG A 11 28.75 -19.51 -12.22
CA ARG A 11 28.91 -18.09 -11.88
C ARG A 11 27.71 -17.26 -12.38
N LEU A 12 27.16 -17.59 -13.54
CA LEU A 12 25.92 -17.01 -14.06
C LEU A 12 24.70 -17.38 -13.19
N ALA A 13 24.59 -18.62 -12.72
CA ALA A 13 23.51 -19.04 -11.83
C ALA A 13 23.55 -18.31 -10.48
N VAL A 14 24.74 -18.11 -9.90
CA VAL A 14 24.92 -17.34 -8.67
C VAL A 14 24.54 -15.87 -8.87
N LEU A 15 25.00 -15.25 -9.96
CA LEU A 15 24.62 -13.87 -10.30
C LEU A 15 23.12 -13.73 -10.54
N ASN A 16 22.49 -14.71 -11.18
CA ASN A 16 21.04 -14.70 -11.41
C ASN A 16 20.25 -14.85 -10.11
N ALA A 17 20.66 -15.74 -9.20
CA ALA A 17 20.05 -15.87 -7.88
C ALA A 17 20.21 -14.59 -7.04
N GLN A 18 21.37 -13.94 -7.13
CA GLN A 18 21.64 -12.68 -6.44
C GLN A 18 20.82 -11.52 -7.01
N LEU A 19 20.68 -11.43 -8.34
CA LEU A 19 19.79 -10.48 -9.00
C LEU A 19 18.32 -10.74 -8.67
N ALA A 20 17.86 -11.98 -8.63
CA ALA A 20 16.49 -12.32 -8.24
C ALA A 20 16.20 -11.88 -6.80
N ARG A 21 17.15 -12.10 -5.88
CA ARG A 21 17.02 -11.66 -4.49
C ARG A 21 17.04 -10.14 -4.34
N GLN A 22 17.87 -9.45 -5.12
CA GLN A 22 17.89 -7.99 -5.16
C GLN A 22 16.61 -7.42 -5.79
N ASN A 23 16.04 -8.08 -6.79
CA ASN A 23 14.80 -7.66 -7.43
C ASN A 23 13.61 -7.82 -6.47
N LEU A 24 13.55 -8.92 -5.71
CA LEU A 24 12.56 -9.09 -4.64
C LEU A 24 12.70 -8.03 -3.54
N PHE A 25 13.93 -7.66 -3.18
CA PHE A 25 14.19 -6.63 -2.18
C PHE A 25 13.82 -5.22 -2.68
N VAL A 26 14.14 -4.90 -3.93
CA VAL A 26 13.73 -3.63 -4.55
C VAL A 26 12.23 -3.59 -4.73
N SER A 27 11.59 -4.70 -5.13
CA SER A 27 10.13 -4.81 -5.18
C SER A 27 9.51 -4.61 -3.81
N SER A 28 10.06 -5.20 -2.75
CA SER A 28 9.52 -5.00 -1.39
C SER A 28 9.71 -3.58 -0.90
N ILE A 29 10.82 -2.91 -1.26
CA ILE A 29 11.03 -1.49 -0.93
C ILE A 29 10.08 -0.59 -1.73
N VAL A 30 9.89 -0.87 -3.02
CA VAL A 30 8.99 -0.09 -3.90
C VAL A 30 7.53 -0.31 -3.49
N ASP A 31 7.17 -1.55 -3.12
CA ASP A 31 5.88 -1.86 -2.49
C ASP A 31 5.75 -1.05 -1.19
N GLU A 32 6.70 -1.16 -0.25
CA GLU A 32 6.72 -0.39 1.01
C GLU A 32 6.62 1.15 0.83
N GLN A 33 7.06 1.68 -0.32
CA GLN A 33 7.01 3.10 -0.65
C GLN A 33 5.68 3.53 -1.31
N LEU A 34 4.92 2.62 -1.92
CA LEU A 34 3.61 2.87 -2.55
C LEU A 34 2.41 2.47 -1.65
N ASP A 35 2.70 1.98 -0.44
CA ASP A 35 2.03 0.78 0.10
C ASP A 35 0.65 0.96 0.73
N GLY A 36 0.34 2.07 1.40
CA GLY A 36 -0.88 2.15 2.23
C GLY A 36 -2.16 2.38 1.40
N VAL A 37 -2.11 3.40 0.56
CA VAL A 37 -3.28 3.86 -0.21
C VAL A 37 -3.51 2.99 -1.45
N GLU A 38 -2.44 2.54 -2.11
CA GLU A 38 -2.55 1.65 -3.27
C GLU A 38 -3.05 0.26 -2.86
N ARG A 39 -2.59 -0.30 -1.74
CA ARG A 39 -3.14 -1.56 -1.20
C ARG A 39 -4.61 -1.42 -0.84
N LEU A 40 -5.01 -0.29 -0.25
CA LEU A 40 -6.40 -0.01 0.09
C LEU A 40 -7.28 0.05 -1.17
N PHE A 41 -6.79 0.68 -2.26
CA PHE A 41 -7.47 0.73 -3.55
C PHE A 41 -7.56 -0.66 -4.21
N ARG A 42 -6.46 -1.43 -4.23
CA ARG A 42 -6.44 -2.79 -4.78
C ARG A 42 -7.41 -3.71 -4.05
N ALA A 43 -7.42 -3.67 -2.71
CA ALA A 43 -8.36 -4.45 -1.90
C ALA A 43 -9.81 -4.07 -2.19
N ALA A 44 -10.12 -2.77 -2.30
CA ALA A 44 -11.46 -2.32 -2.66
C ALA A 44 -11.87 -2.69 -4.10
N ALA A 45 -10.93 -2.71 -5.05
CA ALA A 45 -11.18 -3.09 -6.44
C ALA A 45 -11.61 -4.56 -6.59
N VAL A 46 -11.09 -5.44 -5.75
CA VAL A 46 -11.49 -6.86 -5.70
C VAL A 46 -12.57 -7.16 -4.65
N SER A 47 -13.16 -6.12 -4.05
CA SER A 47 -14.15 -6.24 -2.96
C SER A 47 -13.66 -7.04 -1.75
N ASP A 48 -12.34 -7.04 -1.49
CA ASP A 48 -11.74 -7.64 -0.30
C ASP A 48 -11.83 -6.66 0.88
N TRP A 49 -13.02 -6.61 1.47
CA TRP A 49 -13.34 -5.69 2.56
C TRP A 49 -12.56 -5.98 3.85
N GLN A 50 -12.13 -7.23 4.05
CA GLN A 50 -11.31 -7.63 5.19
C GLN A 50 -9.91 -7.05 5.09
N SER A 51 -9.32 -7.08 3.89
CA SER A 51 -8.05 -6.41 3.62
C SER A 51 -8.19 -4.90 3.73
N VAL A 52 -9.27 -4.30 3.23
CA VAL A 52 -9.54 -2.85 3.39
C VAL A 52 -9.54 -2.47 4.87
N LEU A 53 -10.27 -3.21 5.72
CA LEU A 53 -10.33 -2.98 7.16
C LEU A 53 -8.94 -3.03 7.81
N THR A 54 -8.19 -4.10 7.55
CA THR A 54 -6.85 -4.32 8.12
C THR A 54 -5.89 -3.19 7.73
N ILE A 55 -5.94 -2.76 6.46
CA ILE A 55 -5.09 -1.69 5.95
C ILE A 55 -5.48 -0.34 6.59
N SER A 56 -6.78 -0.04 6.73
CA SER A 56 -7.24 1.19 7.38
C SER A 56 -6.86 1.25 8.87
N GLU A 57 -6.94 0.14 9.60
CA GLU A 57 -6.48 0.07 11.00
C GLU A 57 -4.97 0.32 11.11
N HIS A 58 -4.19 -0.26 10.20
CA HIS A 58 -2.75 -0.04 10.14
C HIS A 58 -2.40 1.42 9.80
N LEU A 59 -3.21 2.07 8.95
CA LEU A 59 -3.07 3.48 8.59
C LEU A 59 -3.33 4.36 9.82
N ILE A 60 -4.39 4.09 10.59
CA ILE A 60 -4.69 4.80 11.85
C ILE A 60 -3.54 4.64 12.85
N ALA A 61 -3.01 3.43 13.02
CA ALA A 61 -1.93 3.17 13.97
C ALA A 61 -0.61 3.89 13.63
N ARG A 62 -0.34 4.14 12.33
CA ARG A 62 0.87 4.84 11.88
C ARG A 62 0.73 6.37 11.89
N LEU A 63 -0.49 6.90 11.76
CA LEU A 63 -0.74 8.34 11.78
C LEU A 63 -0.86 8.84 13.23
N GLN A 64 0.21 9.41 13.76
CA GLN A 64 0.26 9.97 15.12
C GLN A 64 0.27 11.51 15.15
N ASP A 65 0.29 12.16 13.99
CA ASP A 65 0.35 13.61 13.87
C ASP A 65 -1.06 14.23 14.04
N PRO A 66 -1.26 15.26 14.87
CA PRO A 66 -2.54 15.98 14.94
C PRO A 66 -3.00 16.56 13.59
N ALA A 67 -2.08 16.83 12.65
CA ALA A 67 -2.42 17.22 11.28
C ALA A 67 -3.15 16.10 10.49
N ASP A 68 -3.09 14.86 10.97
CA ASP A 68 -3.76 13.70 10.40
C ASP A 68 -5.15 13.42 10.94
N ALA A 69 -5.63 14.22 11.89
CA ALA A 69 -6.92 13.97 12.54
C ALA A 69 -8.09 13.83 11.54
N GLY A 70 -8.02 14.50 10.38
CA GLY A 70 -9.00 14.35 9.31
C GLY A 70 -8.93 12.99 8.61
N VAL A 71 -7.72 12.51 8.31
CA VAL A 71 -7.48 11.22 7.66
C VAL A 71 -7.81 10.07 8.60
N VAL A 72 -7.42 10.18 9.86
CA VAL A 72 -7.72 9.19 10.92
C VAL A 72 -9.22 9.07 11.11
N ARG A 73 -9.96 10.18 11.23
CA ARG A 73 -11.42 10.16 11.38
C ARG A 73 -12.13 9.48 10.20
N SER A 74 -11.69 9.77 8.96
CA SER A 74 -12.25 9.13 7.77
C SER A 74 -11.93 7.62 7.72
N ALA A 75 -10.74 7.22 8.17
CA ALA A 75 -10.36 5.81 8.28
C ALA A 75 -11.16 5.08 9.37
N GLU A 76 -11.37 5.70 10.53
CA GLU A 76 -12.19 5.13 11.62
C GLU A 76 -13.65 4.91 11.17
N GLN A 77 -14.22 5.87 10.45
CA GLN A 77 -15.57 5.75 9.89
C GLN A 77 -15.68 4.61 8.86
N LEU A 78 -14.63 4.41 8.05
CA LEU A 78 -14.54 3.26 7.14
C LEU A 78 -14.49 1.94 7.92
N CYS A 79 -13.63 1.85 8.94
CA CYS A 79 -13.52 0.67 9.81
C CYS A 79 -14.84 0.33 10.50
N ASP A 80 -15.51 1.34 11.09
CA ASP A 80 -16.78 1.15 11.77
C ASP A 80 -17.88 0.67 10.82
N GLN A 81 -17.89 1.17 9.59
CA GLN A 81 -18.86 0.75 8.59
C GLN A 81 -18.63 -0.70 8.14
N LEU A 82 -17.36 -1.09 7.92
CA LEU A 82 -16.99 -2.46 7.56
C LEU A 82 -17.22 -3.45 8.71
N ARG A 83 -17.10 -3.01 9.97
CA ARG A 83 -17.40 -3.83 11.15
C ARG A 83 -18.90 -4.01 11.39
N ARG A 84 -19.73 -3.02 11.04
CA ARG A 84 -21.19 -3.08 11.18
C ARG A 84 -21.86 -3.89 10.09
N ASP A 85 -21.36 -3.79 8.86
CA ASP A 85 -21.84 -4.52 7.70
C ASP A 85 -20.70 -5.38 7.10
N PRO A 86 -20.66 -6.69 7.38
CA PRO A 86 -19.65 -7.59 6.82
C PRO A 86 -19.82 -7.85 5.31
N ASP A 87 -21.02 -7.59 4.75
CA ASP A 87 -21.29 -7.53 3.30
C ASP A 87 -21.76 -6.12 2.91
N PRO A 88 -20.87 -5.14 2.94
CA PRO A 88 -21.24 -3.77 2.66
C PRO A 88 -21.49 -3.61 1.15
N SER A 89 -22.58 -2.91 0.81
CA SER A 89 -22.81 -2.52 -0.58
C SER A 89 -21.60 -1.72 -1.09
N GLY A 90 -20.91 -2.23 -2.12
CA GLY A 90 -19.67 -1.64 -2.64
C GLY A 90 -19.80 -0.16 -3.03
N ALA A 91 -21.02 0.33 -3.29
CA ALA A 91 -21.31 1.74 -3.50
C ALA A 91 -21.08 2.61 -2.24
N LYS A 92 -21.43 2.13 -1.05
CA LYS A 92 -21.23 2.90 0.19
C LYS A 92 -19.77 2.89 0.64
N VAL A 93 -19.07 1.77 0.44
CA VAL A 93 -17.63 1.67 0.76
C VAL A 93 -16.81 2.55 -0.17
N SER A 94 -17.09 2.51 -1.48
CA SER A 94 -16.38 3.34 -2.46
C SER A 94 -16.52 4.86 -2.21
N VAL A 95 -17.70 5.32 -1.77
CA VAL A 95 -17.90 6.73 -1.37
C VAL A 95 -17.01 7.11 -0.18
N ARG A 96 -16.98 6.29 0.87
CA ARG A 96 -16.12 6.54 2.05
C ARG A 96 -14.63 6.46 1.73
N LEU A 97 -14.27 5.57 0.82
CA LEU A 97 -12.90 5.44 0.34
C LEU A 97 -12.46 6.68 -0.46
N ALA A 98 -13.36 7.23 -1.28
CA ALA A 98 -13.12 8.49 -1.98
C ALA A 98 -12.96 9.68 -1.02
N GLU A 99 -13.73 9.72 0.08
CA GLU A 99 -13.58 10.72 1.15
C GLU A 99 -12.22 10.61 1.85
N LEU A 100 -11.76 9.40 2.16
CA LEU A 100 -10.44 9.15 2.74
C LEU A 100 -9.32 9.62 1.81
N LEU A 101 -9.42 9.33 0.51
CA LEU A 101 -8.47 9.81 -0.50
C LEU A 101 -8.48 11.34 -0.65
N SER A 102 -9.65 11.97 -0.50
CA SER A 102 -9.77 13.43 -0.49
C SER A 102 -9.07 14.03 0.73
N ALA A 103 -9.25 13.43 1.91
CA ALA A 103 -8.56 13.85 3.13
C ALA A 103 -7.03 13.72 2.99
N CYS A 104 -6.52 12.61 2.47
CA CYS A 104 -5.10 12.41 2.21
C CYS A 104 -4.53 13.46 1.24
N ARG A 105 -5.26 13.80 0.16
CA ARG A 105 -4.84 14.85 -0.79
C ARG A 105 -4.85 16.24 -0.17
N SER A 106 -5.84 16.55 0.66
CA SER A 106 -5.91 17.85 1.34
C SER A 106 -4.72 18.07 2.27
N ARG A 107 -4.26 17.02 2.96
CA ARG A 107 -3.04 17.04 3.78
C ARG A 107 -1.80 17.31 2.92
N GLN A 108 -1.64 16.63 1.78
CA GLN A 108 -0.52 16.87 0.86
C GLN A 108 -0.50 18.29 0.31
N SER A 109 -1.65 18.89 0.02
CA SER A 109 -1.73 20.28 -0.43
C SER A 109 -1.50 21.33 0.68
N SER A 110 -1.57 20.91 1.95
CA SER A 110 -1.38 21.79 3.11
C SER A 110 0.08 21.89 3.57
N PHE A 111 0.99 21.08 3.00
CA PHE A 111 2.42 21.21 3.20
C PHE A 111 3.01 22.06 2.06
N PRO A 112 3.31 23.36 2.25
CA PRO A 112 4.13 24.09 1.30
C PRO A 112 5.56 23.54 1.33
N ALA A 113 6.16 23.38 0.15
CA ALA A 113 7.57 23.04 -0.04
C ALA A 113 8.52 24.07 0.57
#